data_AF-A0A350LME2-F1
#
_entry.id   AF-A0A350LME2-F1
#
_cell.length_a   1.000
_cell.length_b   1.000
_cell.length_c   1.000
_cell.angle_alpha   90.00
_cell.angle_beta   90.00
_cell.angle_gamma   90.00
#
_symmetry.space_group_name_H-M   'P 1'
#
loop_
_entity.id
_entity.type
_entity.pdbx_description
1 polymer ?
#
loop_
_entity_poly.entity_id
_entity_poly.type
_entity_poly.pdbx_seq_one_letter_code
_entity_poly.pdbx_strand_id
1 'polypeptide(L)' 'MRRIVAFLTVFSILGACGAEGPPVRPTLSTTVSANSGGVYGGVRTGLRVGGVDLGVGVGL' A
#
# COMPACT_ATOMS: atom_id res chain seq x y z
N MET A 1 18.94 37.38 -1.83
CA MET A 1 18.32 36.74 -0.64
C MET A 1 16.82 36.49 -0.83
N ARG A 2 16.01 37.48 -1.19
CA ARG A 2 14.53 37.35 -1.34
C ARG A 2 14.06 36.27 -2.34
N ARG A 3 14.83 36.01 -3.39
CA ARG A 3 14.53 34.98 -4.41
C ARG A 3 14.69 33.54 -3.91
N ILE A 4 15.63 33.31 -2.99
CA ILE A 4 15.91 31.97 -2.43
C ILE A 4 14.76 31.56 -1.50
N VAL A 5 14.27 32.50 -0.70
CA VAL A 5 13.14 32.29 0.21
C VAL A 5 11.87 31.93 -0.56
N ALA A 6 11.62 32.59 -1.70
CA ALA A 6 10.46 32.31 -2.56
C ALA A 6 10.51 30.93 -3.22
N PHE A 7 11.69 30.44 -3.58
CA PHE A 7 11.85 29.10 -4.15
C PHE A 7 11.59 28.01 -3.12
N LEU A 8 12.10 28.20 -1.89
CA LEU A 8 11.88 27.27 -0.78
C LEU A 8 10.41 27.15 -0.40
N THR A 9 9.67 28.26 -0.32
CA THR A 9 8.25 28.23 0.03
C THR A 9 7.40 27.53 -1.04
N VAL A 10 7.68 27.76 -2.33
CA VAL A 10 6.96 27.05 -3.41
C VAL A 10 7.26 25.55 -3.38
N PHE A 11 8.51 25.16 -3.13
CA PHE A 11 8.90 23.75 -3.07
C PHE A 11 8.24 23.02 -1.89
N SER A 12 8.12 23.67 -0.72
CA SER A 12 7.43 23.12 0.44
C SER A 12 5.93 22.89 0.21
N ILE A 13 5.27 23.78 -0.53
CA ILE A 13 3.84 23.65 -0.85
C ILE A 13 3.60 22.50 -1.83
N LEU A 14 4.47 22.33 -2.83
CA LEU A 14 4.38 21.22 -3.78
C LEU A 14 4.68 19.86 -3.13
N GLY A 15 5.61 19.80 -2.17
CA GLY A 15 5.93 18.57 -1.44
C GLY A 15 4.82 18.15 -0.46
N ALA A 16 4.11 19.11 0.14
CA ALA A 16 3.01 18.82 1.06
C ALA A 16 1.77 18.27 0.34
N CYS A 17 1.49 18.74 -0.88
CA CYS A 17 0.37 18.26 -1.69
C CYS A 17 0.56 16.81 -2.22
N GLY A 18 1.74 16.21 -2.03
CA GLY A 18 2.03 14.82 -2.41
C GLY A 18 2.37 13.89 -1.23
N ALA A 19 2.48 14.41 -0.01
CA ALA A 19 2.76 13.61 1.18
C ALA A 19 1.51 12.87 1.70
N GLU A 20 0.33 13.33 1.29
CA GLU A 20 -0.97 12.70 1.57
C GLU A 20 -1.26 11.67 0.48
N GLY A 21 -0.43 10.63 0.41
CA GLY A 21 -0.69 9.47 -0.44
C GLY A 21 -2.07 8.87 -0.10
N PRO A 22 -2.83 8.36 -1.09
CA PRO A 22 -4.13 7.80 -0.83
C PRO A 22 -4.03 6.66 0.20
N PRO A 23 -5.02 6.49 1.08
CA PRO A 23 -4.92 5.62 2.24
C PRO A 23 -4.52 4.21 1.81
N VAL A 24 -3.32 3.78 2.22
CA VAL A 24 -2.85 2.42 1.98
C VAL A 24 -3.69 1.50 2.85
N ARG A 25 -4.54 0.69 2.22
CA ARG A 25 -5.34 -0.33 2.92
C ARG A 25 -4.64 -1.67 2.76
N PRO A 26 -3.87 -2.13 3.75
CA PRO A 26 -3.34 -3.48 3.73
C PRO A 26 -4.51 -4.47 3.86
N THR A 27 -4.56 -5.43 2.96
CA THR A 27 -5.49 -6.56 2.99
C THR A 27 -4.68 -7.82 3.28
N LEU A 28 -4.97 -8.45 4.42
CA LEU A 28 -4.40 -9.74 4.79
C LEU A 28 -5.51 -10.78 4.74
N SER A 29 -5.39 -11.75 3.85
CA SER A 29 -6.28 -12.90 3.77
C SER A 29 -5.48 -14.16 4.04
N THR A 30 -5.79 -14.82 5.16
CA THR A 30 -5.28 -16.16 5.48
C THR A 30 -6.42 -17.15 5.27
N THR A 31 -6.19 -18.16 4.44
CA THR A 31 -7.15 -19.22 4.14
C THR A 31 -6.55 -20.53 4.60
N VAL A 32 -7.21 -21.18 5.55
CA VAL A 32 -6.84 -22.52 6.02
C VAL A 32 -8.03 -23.41 5.75
N SER A 33 -7.85 -24.37 4.84
CA SER A 33 -8.89 -25.33 4.46
C SER A 33 -8.43 -26.73 4.80
N ALA A 34 -9.16 -27.41 5.67
CA ALA A 34 -8.94 -28.83 5.96
C ALA A 34 -10.03 -29.64 5.26
N ASN A 35 -9.64 -30.56 4.40
CA ASN A 35 -10.53 -31.52 3.75
C ASN A 35 -10.10 -32.95 4.13
N SER A 36 -10.96 -33.94 3.86
CA SER A 36 -10.68 -35.36 4.10
C SER A 36 -9.40 -35.88 3.41
N GLY A 37 -8.84 -35.13 2.45
CA GLY A 37 -7.59 -35.45 1.73
C GLY A 37 -6.35 -34.64 2.14
N GLY A 38 -6.43 -33.75 3.15
CA GLY A 38 -5.29 -32.97 3.62
C GLY A 38 -5.64 -31.56 4.09
N VAL A 39 -4.60 -30.85 4.54
CA VAL A 39 -4.69 -29.44 4.98
C VAL A 39 -4.02 -28.58 3.92
N TYR A 40 -4.78 -27.62 3.38
CA TYR A 40 -4.31 -26.64 2.42
C TYR A 40 -4.23 -25.28 3.10
N GLY A 41 -3.10 -24.61 2.95
CA GLY A 41 -2.82 -23.33 3.57
C GLY A 41 -2.50 -22.30 2.51
N GLY A 42 -3.26 -21.21 2.45
CA GLY A 42 -3.01 -20.09 1.55
C GLY A 42 -2.85 -18.80 2.33
N VAL A 43 -1.76 -18.09 2.11
CA VAL A 43 -1.56 -16.72 2.63
C VAL A 43 -1.57 -15.77 1.45
N ARG A 44 -2.47 -14.78 1.49
CA ARG A 44 -2.59 -13.72 0.50
C ARG A 44 -2.38 -12.38 1.21
N THR A 45 -1.36 -11.65 0.79
CA THR A 45 -1.08 -10.29 1.26
C THR A 45 -1.31 -9.34 0.10
N GLY A 46 -2.17 -8.36 0.30
CA GLY A 46 -2.47 -7.31 -0.65
C GLY A 46 -2.34 -5.94 -0.03
N LEU A 47 -2.09 -4.95 -0.88
CA LEU A 47 -2.01 -3.54 -0.53
C LEU A 47 -2.84 -2.79 -1.56
N ARG A 48 -3.82 -2.04 -1.08
CA ARG A 48 -4.58 -1.14 -1.93
C ARG A 48 -4.06 0.28 -1.75
N VAL A 49 -3.42 0.82 -2.78
CA VAL A 49 -2.90 2.20 -2.80
C VAL A 49 -3.86 3.04 -3.63
N GLY A 50 -4.80 3.71 -2.96
CA GLY A 50 -5.87 4.45 -3.63
C GLY A 50 -6.82 3.55 -4.43
N GLY A 51 -6.64 3.52 -5.76
CA GLY A 51 -7.43 2.72 -6.70
C GLY A 51 -6.68 1.51 -7.27
N VAL A 52 -5.41 1.31 -6.93
CA VAL A 52 -4.58 0.20 -7.43
C VAL A 52 -4.47 -0.87 -6.36
N ASP A 53 -4.83 -2.11 -6.71
CA ASP A 53 -4.72 -3.29 -5.86
C ASP A 53 -3.48 -4.10 -6.25
N LEU A 54 -2.50 -4.20 -5.33
CA LEU A 54 -1.27 -4.97 -5.49
C LEU A 54 -1.33 -6.18 -4.55
N GLY A 55 -1.36 -7.40 -5.08
CA GLY A 55 -1.49 -8.62 -4.29
C GLY A 55 -0.43 -9.68 -4.62
N VAL A 56 0.14 -10.28 -3.58
CA VAL A 56 1.03 -11.45 -3.68
C VAL A 56 0.46 -12.55 -2.78
N GLY A 57 0.31 -13.75 -3.32
CA GLY A 57 -0.20 -14.90 -2.57
C GLY A 57 0.63 -16.16 -2.82
N VAL A 58 0.85 -16.92 -1.77
CA VAL A 58 1.53 -18.22 -1.78
C VAL A 58 0.61 -19.24 -1.12
N GLY A 59 0.47 -20.43 -1.72
CA GLY A 59 -0.34 -21.52 -1.21
C GLY A 59 0.35 -22.87 -1.34
N LEU A 60 0.04 -23.76 -0.39
CA LEU A 60 0.50 -25.14 -0.27
C LEU A 60 -0.73 -26.07 -0.24
#